data_AF-A0A524QXM5-F1
#
_entry.id   AF-A0A524QXM5-F1
#
_cell.length_a   1.000
_cell.length_b   1.000
_cell.length_c   1.000
_cell.angle_alpha   90.00
_cell.angle_beta   90.00
_cell.angle_gamma   90.00
#
_symmetry.space_group_name_H-M   'P 1'
#
loop_
_entity.id
_entity.type
_entity.pdbx_description
1 polymer ?
#
loop_
_entity_poly.entity_id
_entity_poly.type
_entity_poly.pdbx_seq_one_letter_code
_entity_poly.pdbx_strand_id
1 'polypeptide(L)'
;MRRRWIRKGFRGVLPRGERVQELPPVEHQVLLGGLQPVRGDQGLEPDTLSLSLEEAVARALRESEEIAAARAVLAQAEAQVTQATSGALPQLSSSLIYNRAIKSIFD
;
A
#
# COMPACT_ATOMS: atom_id res chain seq x y z
N MET A 1 14.20 -32.28 15.84
CA MET A 1 14.54 -30.89 16.25
C MET A 1 13.26 -30.06 16.24
N ARG A 2 12.86 -29.53 17.40
CA ARG A 2 11.53 -28.94 17.66
C ARG A 2 11.58 -27.41 17.61
N ARG A 3 10.66 -26.81 16.85
CA ARG A 3 10.39 -25.36 16.79
C ARG A 3 9.82 -24.91 18.14
N ARG A 4 10.40 -23.87 18.74
CA ARG A 4 9.94 -23.29 20.01
C ARG A 4 9.49 -21.86 19.75
N TRP A 5 8.17 -21.70 19.64
CA TRP A 5 7.48 -20.42 19.73
C TRP A 5 7.49 -19.93 21.18
N ILE A 6 7.76 -18.64 21.39
CA ILE A 6 7.67 -17.97 22.70
C ILE A 6 6.51 -16.98 22.63
N ARG A 7 5.43 -17.27 23.34
CA ARG A 7 4.44 -16.29 23.82
C ARG A 7 4.39 -16.38 25.34
N LYS A 8 5.08 -15.47 26.04
CA LYS A 8 4.75 -15.08 27.42
C LYS A 8 3.53 -14.16 27.29
N GLY A 9 2.43 -14.26 28.03
CA GLY A 9 2.23 -14.85 29.34
C GLY A 9 2.15 -13.72 30.37
N PHE A 10 0.98 -13.09 30.50
CA PHE A 10 0.63 -12.37 31.73
C PHE A 10 -0.85 -12.55 32.03
N ARG A 11 -1.10 -13.24 33.15
CA ARG A 11 -2.38 -13.68 33.66
C ARG A 11 -2.35 -13.32 35.15
N GLY A 12 -2.99 -12.22 35.54
CA GLY A 12 -3.37 -11.93 36.94
C GLY A 12 -4.89 -12.09 37.03
N VAL A 13 -5.41 -13.18 37.57
CA VAL A 13 -5.72 -13.42 39.00
C VAL A 13 -6.68 -12.35 39.55
N LEU A 14 -7.97 -12.67 39.47
CA LEU A 14 -9.08 -12.01 40.17
C LEU A 14 -9.21 -12.59 41.60
N PRO A 15 -9.45 -11.77 42.63
CA PRO A 15 -10.09 -12.22 43.86
C PRO A 15 -11.62 -12.01 43.83
N ARG A 16 -12.27 -13.17 43.83
CA ARG A 16 -13.61 -13.57 44.24
C ARG A 16 -14.38 -12.65 45.22
N GLY A 17 -15.53 -12.16 44.76
CA GLY A 17 -16.80 -12.33 45.47
C GLY A 17 -17.27 -11.21 46.39
N GLU A 18 -17.86 -10.15 45.83
CA GLU A 18 -18.92 -9.41 46.51
C GLU A 18 -20.05 -9.05 45.53
N ARG A 19 -21.21 -9.66 45.81
CA ARG A 19 -22.60 -9.25 45.58
C ARG A 19 -22.97 -8.55 44.26
N VAL A 20 -23.82 -9.28 43.53
CA VAL A 20 -24.91 -8.83 42.66
C VAL A 20 -25.28 -7.36 42.90
N GLN A 21 -24.92 -6.51 41.94
CA GLN A 21 -25.54 -5.21 41.76
C GLN A 21 -26.01 -5.19 40.30
N GLU A 22 -27.32 -5.15 40.17
CA GLU A 22 -28.08 -5.35 38.94
C GLU A 22 -27.60 -4.39 37.86
N LEU A 23 -27.34 -4.93 36.68
CA LEU A 23 -26.96 -4.18 35.49
C LEU A 23 -28.07 -3.14 35.20
N PRO A 24 -27.76 -1.83 35.07
CA PRO A 24 -28.72 -0.95 34.42
C PRO A 24 -28.89 -1.44 32.97
N PRO A 25 -30.11 -1.40 32.39
CA PRO A 25 -30.27 -1.68 30.98
C PRO A 25 -29.42 -0.65 30.21
N VAL A 26 -28.39 -1.12 29.52
CA VAL A 26 -27.76 -0.36 28.44
C VAL A 26 -28.81 -0.23 27.36
N GLU A 27 -29.63 0.81 27.47
CA GLU A 27 -30.47 1.27 26.38
C GLU A 27 -29.52 1.57 25.22
N HIS A 28 -29.54 0.68 24.23
CA HIS A 28 -29.05 0.97 22.90
C HIS A 28 -29.96 2.08 22.35
N GLN A 29 -29.67 3.33 22.70
CA GLN A 29 -30.11 4.46 21.91
C GLN A 29 -29.43 4.32 20.55
N VAL A 30 -30.09 3.58 19.68
CA VAL A 30 -29.95 3.69 18.24
C VAL A 30 -30.37 5.11 17.91
N LEU A 31 -29.39 6.01 17.96
CA LEU A 31 -29.50 7.34 17.42
C LEU A 31 -29.71 7.16 15.92
N LEU A 32 -30.98 7.06 15.51
CA LEU A 32 -31.42 7.26 14.13
C LEU A 32 -31.10 8.71 13.76
N GLY A 33 -29.82 8.98 13.53
CA GLY A 33 -29.35 10.18 12.86
C GLY A 33 -29.92 10.12 11.45
N GLY A 34 -30.94 10.94 11.21
CA GLY A 34 -31.60 11.02 9.92
C GLY A 34 -30.58 11.21 8.80
N LEU A 35 -30.73 10.42 7.74
CA LEU A 35 -30.15 10.70 6.44
C LEU A 35 -30.74 12.02 5.94
N GLN A 36 -30.14 13.14 6.33
CA GLN A 36 -30.38 14.40 5.68
C GLN A 36 -29.72 14.32 4.30
N PRO A 37 -30.47 14.44 3.19
CA PRO A 37 -29.85 14.66 1.91
C PRO A 37 -29.06 15.96 2.02
N VAL A 38 -27.75 15.91 1.73
CA VAL A 38 -26.92 17.11 1.68
C VAL A 38 -27.50 17.99 0.57
N ARG A 39 -28.26 19.02 0.94
CA ARG A 39 -28.77 20.00 0.00
C ARG A 39 -27.60 20.93 -0.30
N GLY A 40 -26.88 20.61 -1.36
CA GLY A 40 -25.77 21.42 -1.88
C GLY A 40 -26.29 22.71 -2.46
N ASP A 41 -26.53 23.69 -1.60
CA ASP A 41 -26.75 25.10 -1.97
C ASP A 41 -25.59 25.94 -1.41
N GLN A 42 -24.37 25.50 -1.74
CA GLN A 42 -23.15 26.27 -1.53
C GLN A 42 -22.76 26.82 -2.92
N GLY A 43 -22.50 28.14 -2.99
CA GLY A 43 -22.25 28.87 -4.23
C GLY A 43 -21.47 28.07 -5.28
N LEU A 44 -22.14 27.83 -6.40
CA LEU A 44 -21.73 26.90 -7.46
C LEU A 44 -20.56 27.45 -8.26
N GLU A 45 -19.33 27.24 -7.79
CA GLU A 45 -18.29 26.85 -8.74
C GLU A 45 -18.75 25.50 -9.33
N PRO A 46 -18.87 25.36 -10.66
CA PRO A 46 -19.32 24.12 -11.27
C PRO A 46 -18.28 23.02 -11.03
N ASP A 47 -18.46 22.26 -9.96
CA ASP A 47 -17.67 21.05 -9.62
C ASP A 47 -17.81 19.95 -10.70
N THR A 48 -18.85 20.05 -11.54
CA THR A 48 -19.03 19.22 -12.71
C THR A 48 -18.60 19.97 -13.96
N LEU A 49 -17.42 19.62 -14.50
CA LEU A 49 -16.97 20.13 -15.79
C LEU A 49 -17.95 19.68 -16.89
N SER A 50 -18.55 20.65 -17.58
CA SER A 50 -19.39 20.40 -18.76
C SER A 50 -18.51 20.21 -19.99
N LEU A 51 -18.03 18.99 -20.20
CA LEU A 51 -17.20 18.60 -21.34
C LEU A 51 -18.06 17.97 -22.43
N SER A 52 -17.67 18.16 -23.69
CA SER A 52 -18.18 17.32 -24.77
C SER A 52 -17.79 15.85 -24.53
N LEU A 53 -18.50 14.89 -25.12
CA LEU A 53 -18.17 13.47 -24.98
C LEU A 53 -16.73 13.19 -25.43
N GLU A 54 -16.32 13.82 -26.54
CA GLU A 54 -14.99 13.69 -27.10
C GLU A 54 -13.92 14.25 -26.15
N GLU A 55 -14.18 15.40 -25.52
CA GLU A 55 -13.30 16.01 -24.53
C GLU A 55 -13.20 15.17 -23.25
N ALA A 56 -14.33 14.62 -22.80
CA ALA A 56 -14.38 13.72 -21.65
C ALA A 56 -13.57 12.44 -21.88
N VAL A 57 -13.66 11.84 -23.08
CA VAL A 57 -12.87 10.66 -23.45
C VAL A 57 -11.39 11.01 -23.57
N ALA A 58 -11.04 12.11 -24.24
CA ALA A 58 -9.65 12.55 -24.37
C ALA A 58 -9.02 12.88 -23.01
N ARG A 59 -9.82 13.36 -22.05
CA ARG A 59 -9.40 13.56 -20.67
C ARG A 59 -9.23 12.23 -19.94
N ALA A 60 -10.22 11.35 -20.01
CA ALA A 60 -10.18 10.03 -19.36
C ALA A 60 -8.99 9.20 -19.84
N LEU A 61 -8.68 9.18 -21.14
CA LEU A 61 -7.53 8.44 -21.67
C LEU A 61 -6.17 8.98 -21.19
N ARG A 62 -6.12 10.24 -20.75
CA ARG A 62 -4.91 10.94 -20.30
C ARG A 62 -4.75 10.88 -18.79
N GLU A 63 -5.85 11.00 -18.05
CA GLU A 63 -5.87 11.16 -16.60
C GLU A 63 -6.36 9.91 -15.86
N SER A 64 -6.89 8.90 -16.54
CA SER A 64 -7.35 7.67 -15.89
C SER A 64 -6.18 6.88 -15.30
N GLU A 65 -6.24 6.70 -13.99
CA GLU A 65 -5.30 5.89 -13.21
C GLU A 65 -5.28 4.42 -13.65
N GLU A 66 -6.42 3.87 -14.08
CA GLU A 66 -6.49 2.49 -14.56
C GLU A 66 -5.71 2.31 -15.86
N ILE A 67 -5.77 3.31 -16.75
CA ILE A 67 -5.00 3.32 -18.01
C ILE A 67 -3.52 3.52 -17.71
N ALA A 68 -3.18 4.39 -16.75
CA ALA A 68 -1.81 4.56 -16.29
C ALA A 68 -1.24 3.25 -15.72
N ALA A 69 -2.00 2.55 -14.88
CA ALA A 69 -1.63 1.26 -14.33
C ALA A 69 -1.45 0.18 -15.42
N ALA A 70 -2.38 0.11 -16.38
CA ALA A 70 -2.27 -0.83 -17.50
C ALA A 70 -1.01 -0.58 -18.35
N ARG A 71 -0.68 0.69 -18.64
CA ARG A 71 0.55 1.06 -19.34
C ARG A 71 1.80 0.70 -18.54
N ALA A 72 1.78 0.87 -17.22
CA ALA A 72 2.89 0.49 -16.36
C ALA A 72 3.13 -1.03 -16.39
N VAL A 73 2.06 -1.84 -16.36
CA VAL A 73 2.14 -3.31 -16.48
C VAL A 73 2.72 -3.71 -17.83
N LEU A 74 2.30 -3.05 -18.92
CA LEU A 74 2.85 -3.30 -20.25
C LEU A 74 4.35 -2.99 -20.31
N ALA A 75 4.76 -1.81 -19.83
CA ALA A 75 6.17 -1.42 -19.79
C ALA A 75 7.04 -2.39 -18.97
N GLN A 76 6.50 -2.89 -17.85
CA GLN A 76 7.15 -3.92 -17.05
C GLN A 76 7.33 -5.22 -17.83
N ALA A 77 6.31 -5.68 -18.56
CA ALA A 77 6.39 -6.89 -19.37
C ALA A 77 7.44 -6.75 -20.49
N GLU A 78 7.48 -5.60 -21.16
CA GLU A 78 8.49 -5.30 -22.19
C GLU A 78 9.92 -5.30 -21.62
N ALA A 79 10.11 -4.76 -20.41
CA ALA A 79 11.39 -4.82 -19.73
C ALA A 79 11.82 -6.26 -19.42
N GLN A 80 10.89 -7.14 -19.02
CA GLN A 80 11.17 -8.56 -18.79
C GLN A 80 11.58 -9.29 -20.07
N VAL A 81 10.90 -9.01 -21.18
CA VAL A 81 11.26 -9.56 -22.49
C VAL A 81 12.67 -9.10 -22.88
N THR A 82 12.94 -7.80 -22.76
CA THR A 82 14.25 -7.22 -23.07
C THR A 82 15.36 -7.85 -22.23
N GLN A 83 15.11 -8.06 -20.93
CA GLN A 83 16.04 -8.72 -20.03
C GLN A 83 16.30 -10.18 -20.44
N ALA A 84 15.24 -10.93 -20.76
CA ALA A 84 15.35 -12.32 -21.19
C ALA A 84 16.14 -12.44 -22.52
N THR A 85 15.86 -11.55 -23.48
CA THR A 85 16.59 -11.51 -24.74
C THR A 85 18.05 -11.08 -24.54
N SER A 86 18.32 -10.12 -23.65
CA SER A 86 19.68 -9.68 -23.33
C SER A 86 20.50 -10.79 -22.67
N GLY A 87 19.87 -11.66 -21.89
CA GLY A 87 20.52 -12.84 -21.30
C GLY A 87 21.01 -13.86 -22.32
N ALA A 88 20.48 -13.84 -23.56
CA ALA A 88 20.99 -14.65 -24.66
C ALA A 88 22.21 -14.03 -25.37
N LEU A 89 22.56 -12.79 -25.05
CA LEU A 89 23.70 -12.08 -25.62
C LEU A 89 24.93 -12.19 -24.70
N PRO A 90 26.15 -12.19 -25.26
CA PRO A 90 27.36 -12.15 -24.45
C PRO A 90 27.46 -10.82 -23.69
N GLN A 91 27.75 -10.90 -22.39
CA GLN A 91 27.87 -9.72 -21.55
C GLN A 91 29.29 -9.15 -21.57
N LEU A 92 29.43 -7.90 -22.00
CA LEU A 92 30.69 -7.18 -21.92
C LEU A 92 30.75 -6.40 -20.59
N SER A 93 31.75 -6.70 -19.76
CA SER A 93 32.02 -5.97 -18.53
C SER A 93 33.52 -5.70 -18.38
N SER A 94 33.88 -4.53 -17.87
CA SER A 94 35.26 -4.12 -17.62
C SER A 94 35.43 -3.90 -16.12
N SER A 95 36.48 -4.48 -15.54
CA SER A 95 36.85 -4.24 -14.15
C SER A 95 38.36 -4.05 -14.04
N LEU A 96 38.77 -3.05 -13.24
CA LEU A 96 40.17 -2.75 -12.96
C LEU A 96 40.39 -2.87 -11.46
N ILE A 97 41.26 -3.80 -11.05
CA ILE A 97 41.61 -4.03 -9.65
C ILE A 97 43.11 -3.84 -9.49
N TYR A 98 43.51 -2.87 -8.66
CA TYR A 98 44.90 -2.65 -8.27
C TYR A 98 45.10 -3.09 -6.83
N ASN A 99 45.87 -4.15 -6.60
CA ASN A 99 46.25 -4.61 -5.27
C ASN A 99 47.74 -4.31 -5.03
N ARG A 100 48.02 -3.52 -4.00
CA ARG A 100 49.39 -3.25 -3.53
C ARG A 100 49.57 -3.88 -2.15
N ALA A 101 50.28 -5.00 -2.10
CA ALA A 101 50.73 -5.58 -0.85
C ALA A 101 51.95 -4.78 -0.33
N ILE A 102 51.83 -4.22 0.88
CA ILE A 102 52.97 -3.66 1.59
C ILE A 102 53.64 -4.82 2.31
N LYS A 103 54.80 -5.27 1.83
CA LYS A 103 55.66 -6.17 2.61
C LYS A 103 56.18 -5.39 3.81
N SER A 104 55.81 -5.84 5.00
CA SER A 104 56.30 -5.31 6.27
C SER A 104 57.80 -5.58 6.39
N ILE A 105 58.58 -4.58 6.82
CA ILE A 105 60.04 -4.64 6.99
C ILE A 105 60.50 -5.51 8.18
N PHE A 106 59.59 -6.28 8.78
CA PHE A 106 59.78 -6.98 10.06
C PHE A 106 59.67 -8.52 9.94
N ASP A 107 59.82 -9.08 8.74
CA ASP A 107 60.04 -10.52 8.49
C ASP A 107 61.42 -10.72 7.83
#